data_AF-A0A9P1H1N9-F1
#
_entry.id   AF-A0A9P1H1N9-F1
#
_cell.length_a   1.000
_cell.length_b   1.000
_cell.length_c   1.000
_cell.angle_alpha   90.00
_cell.angle_beta   90.00
_cell.angle_gamma   90.00
#
_symmetry.space_group_name_H-M   'P 1'
#
loop_
_entity.id
_entity.type
_entity.pdbx_description
1 polymer ?
#
loop_
_entity_poly.entity_id
_entity_poly.type
_entity_poly.pdbx_seq_one_letter_code
_entity_poly.pdbx_strand_id
1 'polypeptide(L)'
;MPVRKVCIVGAGVAGLYIATILDSLEIPGLSYDILESSDRVGGRMYTHKFSDAPHDYYDIGAMRYPCIKIMDRTFDLFERMELPLINYYLDSDLTPSLFNDRFKSDEKDPYNVGVGKGGQVPDAVVDSVSKLLGDAFNPYKALLKADFKNGMEELTKWMETMNTSTNLFDEAFAESVLDSFDFDYPQLDDQGNPKNTVFSTTTLGCLGRMDLRGLELHPSQKDAIRALHYDDSVKVALKFKYPWWITRCGITQGGDANRMSSLVGGGKPTDDELVELILRNLARLHAQHEGVTYELIRAAYTGTFHAYSWSDDPNTAGAFALFAPGQFKNLYPYLTRSAAQGKFHMVGRRRARTTLNSAADALNPRKIEFYALDASIVQGEGRELLCRYSKINEDGIDRHVQEIRSEAFKVCPYPCIGMYQFLDLSMMKLGVYPEIVQRITQGQKLLDLGCCLGQELRQLVLDGAPSDNMYGSDLWGGFFEVGYHLFKDKDTLKTRFIAADVFDDASPLVELAGQMDIIYTGAFFHLFNLEEQEKAATR
;
A
#
# COMPACT_ATOMS: atom_id res chain seq x y z
N MET A 1 19.31 -9.37 -28.25
CA MET A 1 17.98 -9.22 -27.64
C MET A 1 17.26 -8.07 -28.33
N PRO A 2 15.93 -8.09 -28.46
CA PRO A 2 15.19 -6.98 -29.05
C PRO A 2 15.38 -5.71 -28.22
N VAL A 3 15.68 -4.58 -28.88
CA VAL A 3 15.73 -3.26 -28.23
C VAL A 3 14.30 -2.84 -27.88
N ARG A 4 14.06 -2.47 -26.63
CA ARG A 4 12.75 -2.03 -26.13
C ARG A 4 12.87 -0.61 -25.59
N LYS A 5 11.83 0.19 -25.82
CA LYS A 5 11.75 1.56 -25.31
C LYS A 5 10.44 1.80 -24.57
N VAL A 6 10.55 2.39 -23.39
CA VAL A 6 9.43 2.79 -22.54
C VAL A 6 9.33 4.32 -22.52
N CYS A 7 8.12 4.85 -22.44
CA CYS A 7 7.89 6.28 -22.22
C CYS A 7 7.26 6.50 -20.84
N ILE A 8 7.87 7.37 -20.04
CA ILE A 8 7.34 7.82 -18.74
C ILE A 8 6.89 9.27 -18.92
N VAL A 9 5.60 9.54 -18.74
CA VAL A 9 5.03 10.89 -18.85
C VAL A 9 4.88 11.47 -17.45
N GLY A 10 5.71 12.46 -17.14
CA GLY A 10 5.85 13.12 -15.84
C GLY A 10 7.10 12.68 -15.08
N ALA A 11 7.89 13.65 -14.64
CA ALA A 11 9.07 13.50 -13.77
C ALA A 11 8.73 13.88 -12.31
N GLY A 12 7.50 13.57 -11.87
CA GLY A 12 7.16 13.55 -10.45
C GLY A 12 7.78 12.35 -9.74
N VAL A 13 7.60 12.27 -8.41
CA VAL A 13 8.16 11.17 -7.61
C VAL A 13 7.82 9.77 -8.15
N ALA A 14 6.62 9.59 -8.72
CA ALA A 14 6.19 8.35 -9.35
C ALA A 14 7.03 7.98 -10.59
N GLY A 15 7.18 8.92 -11.53
CA GLY A 15 7.96 8.69 -12.76
C GLY A 15 9.45 8.53 -12.51
N LEU A 16 10.00 9.32 -11.58
CA LEU A 16 11.39 9.17 -11.13
C LEU A 16 11.60 7.80 -10.50
N TYR A 17 10.64 7.31 -9.72
CA TYR A 17 10.79 6.02 -9.05
C TYR A 17 10.69 4.84 -10.02
N ILE A 18 9.82 4.91 -11.04
CA ILE A 18 9.83 3.95 -12.17
C ILE A 18 11.24 3.89 -12.76
N ALA A 19 11.82 5.05 -13.11
CA ALA A 19 13.15 5.12 -13.70
C ALA A 19 14.22 4.51 -12.78
N THR A 20 14.20 4.82 -11.47
CA THR A 20 15.11 4.23 -10.48
C THR A 20 15.04 2.70 -10.44
N ILE A 21 13.83 2.14 -10.59
CA ILE A 21 13.65 0.69 -10.60
C ILE A 21 14.17 0.09 -11.89
N LEU A 22 13.82 0.66 -13.04
CA LEU A 22 14.30 0.21 -14.34
C LEU A 22 15.83 0.22 -14.40
N ASP A 23 16.46 1.26 -13.85
CA ASP A 23 17.92 1.35 -13.72
C ASP A 23 18.47 0.23 -12.83
N SER A 24 17.85 -0.03 -11.67
CA SER A 24 18.31 -1.04 -10.72
C SER A 24 18.22 -2.49 -11.22
N LEU A 25 17.31 -2.76 -12.16
CA LEU A 25 17.11 -4.09 -12.73
C LEU A 25 18.06 -4.40 -13.89
N GLU A 26 18.72 -3.38 -14.45
CA GLU A 26 19.71 -3.50 -15.53
C GLU A 26 19.24 -4.38 -16.71
N ILE A 27 17.96 -4.27 -17.10
CA ILE A 27 17.34 -5.15 -18.10
C ILE A 27 18.03 -4.97 -19.47
N PRO A 28 18.69 -6.00 -20.03
CA PRO A 28 19.46 -5.85 -21.26
C PRO A 28 18.61 -5.44 -22.47
N GLY A 29 18.98 -4.32 -23.11
CA GLY A 29 18.29 -3.81 -24.30
C GLY A 29 17.01 -3.00 -24.01
N LEU A 30 16.69 -2.74 -22.74
CA LEU A 30 15.64 -1.81 -22.34
C LEU A 30 16.19 -0.40 -22.20
N SER A 31 15.42 0.59 -22.66
CA SER A 31 15.67 2.02 -22.46
C SER A 31 14.36 2.74 -22.17
N TYR A 32 14.43 3.95 -21.60
CA TYR A 32 13.25 4.77 -21.37
C TYR A 32 13.50 6.25 -21.65
N ASP A 33 12.43 6.98 -22.00
CA ASP A 33 12.40 8.45 -21.99
C ASP A 33 11.49 8.92 -20.85
N ILE A 34 11.87 10.02 -20.17
CA ILE A 34 11.00 10.74 -19.25
C ILE A 34 10.60 12.07 -19.91
N LEU A 35 9.30 12.29 -20.07
CA LEU A 35 8.73 13.51 -20.63
C LEU A 35 8.07 14.32 -19.52
N GLU A 36 8.70 15.43 -19.12
CA GLU A 36 8.14 16.36 -18.13
C GLU A 36 7.63 17.62 -18.82
N SER A 37 6.44 18.09 -18.43
CA SER A 37 5.83 19.29 -19.03
C SER A 37 6.37 20.58 -18.45
N SER A 38 6.85 20.54 -17.20
CA SER A 38 7.46 21.67 -16.50
C SER A 38 8.97 21.77 -16.77
N ASP A 39 9.53 22.97 -16.60
CA ASP A 39 10.99 23.14 -16.53
C ASP A 39 11.59 22.58 -15.22
N ARG A 40 10.74 22.17 -14.27
CA ARG A 40 11.13 21.65 -12.95
C ARG A 40 10.74 20.19 -12.77
N VAL A 41 11.72 19.37 -12.41
CA VAL A 41 11.54 17.98 -11.96
C VAL A 41 11.00 17.92 -10.52
N GLY A 42 10.19 16.91 -10.22
CA GLY A 42 9.73 16.57 -8.87
C GLY A 42 8.22 16.69 -8.65
N GLY A 43 7.49 17.39 -9.53
CA GLY A 43 6.03 17.51 -9.44
C GLY A 43 5.57 18.00 -8.07
N ARG A 44 4.75 17.23 -7.35
CA ARG A 44 4.27 17.60 -6.00
C ARG A 44 5.28 17.45 -4.87
N MET A 45 6.51 17.03 -5.15
CA MET A 45 7.66 17.23 -4.28
C MET A 45 8.29 18.57 -4.67
N TYR A 46 8.00 19.62 -3.91
CA TYR A 46 8.41 20.97 -4.27
C TYR A 46 8.72 21.82 -3.04
N THR A 47 10.00 22.12 -2.88
CA THR A 47 10.54 23.04 -1.87
C THR A 47 10.75 24.42 -2.49
N HIS A 48 10.16 25.45 -1.89
CA HIS A 48 10.47 26.84 -2.22
C HIS A 48 11.56 27.35 -1.29
N LYS A 49 12.67 27.80 -1.85
CA LYS A 49 13.77 28.43 -1.12
C LYS A 49 13.71 29.94 -1.30
N PHE A 50 13.67 30.69 -0.20
CA PHE A 50 13.75 32.15 -0.23
C PHE A 50 15.20 32.63 -0.44
N SER A 51 16.18 31.82 -0.03
CA SER A 51 17.61 32.01 -0.29
C SER A 51 18.38 30.68 -0.14
N ASP A 52 19.70 30.72 -0.32
CA ASP A 52 20.58 29.56 -0.10
C ASP A 52 20.88 29.29 1.38
N ALA A 53 20.33 30.09 2.31
CA ALA A 53 20.51 29.84 3.73
C ALA A 53 19.86 28.50 4.16
N PRO A 54 20.49 27.71 5.05
CA PRO A 54 20.12 26.30 5.27
C PRO A 54 18.67 26.04 5.64
N HIS A 55 18.00 26.95 6.35
CA HIS A 55 16.62 26.78 6.83
C HIS A 55 15.65 27.85 6.26
N ASP A 56 16.04 28.55 5.19
CA ASP A 56 15.25 29.64 4.61
C ASP A 56 14.36 29.14 3.47
N TYR A 57 13.51 28.17 3.79
CA TYR A 57 12.65 27.49 2.83
C TYR A 57 11.33 27.02 3.48
N TYR A 58 10.38 26.62 2.63
CA TYR A 58 9.25 25.80 3.05
C TYR A 58 8.86 24.83 1.92
N ASP A 59 8.25 23.70 2.29
CA ASP A 59 7.72 22.76 1.31
C ASP A 59 6.30 23.15 0.87
N ILE A 60 6.16 23.49 -0.41
CA ILE A 60 4.87 23.71 -1.07
C ILE A 60 4.07 22.40 -1.09
N GLY A 61 4.77 21.29 -1.33
CA GLY A 61 4.21 19.95 -1.47
C GLY A 61 4.27 19.08 -0.22
N ALA A 62 4.71 17.83 -0.39
CA ALA A 62 4.91 16.89 0.72
C ALA A 62 6.01 17.39 1.68
N MET A 63 5.76 17.29 2.99
CA MET A 63 6.63 17.89 4.02
C MET A 63 6.76 17.09 5.32
N ARG A 64 5.89 16.10 5.53
CA ARG A 64 5.81 15.34 6.80
C ARG A 64 5.40 13.91 6.53
N TYR A 65 6.05 12.98 7.22
CA TYR A 65 5.93 11.54 6.98
C TYR A 65 5.79 10.81 8.32
N PRO A 66 4.63 10.21 8.64
CA PRO A 66 4.47 9.45 9.86
C PRO A 66 5.22 8.11 9.76
N CYS A 67 6.01 7.78 10.78
CA CYS A 67 6.70 6.49 10.86
C CYS A 67 5.71 5.39 11.29
N ILE A 68 4.91 4.91 10.35
CA ILE A 68 3.93 3.84 10.51
C ILE A 68 4.14 2.81 9.41
N LYS A 69 3.79 1.55 9.66
CA LYS A 69 4.05 0.39 8.77
C LYS A 69 3.71 0.63 7.30
N ILE A 70 2.65 1.39 7.06
CA ILE A 70 2.18 1.63 5.71
C ILE A 70 3.02 2.67 4.92
N MET A 71 3.88 3.41 5.62
CA MET A 71 4.86 4.33 5.06
C MET A 71 6.25 3.69 4.90
N ASP A 72 6.44 2.41 5.22
CA ASP A 72 7.76 1.76 5.23
C ASP A 72 8.52 1.98 3.92
N ARG A 73 7.87 1.79 2.76
CA ARG A 73 8.52 2.02 1.46
C ARG A 73 8.98 3.47 1.24
N THR A 74 8.27 4.43 1.82
CA THR A 74 8.68 5.84 1.77
C THR A 74 9.96 6.02 2.60
N PHE A 75 10.05 5.40 3.77
CA PHE A 75 11.26 5.42 4.60
C PHE A 75 12.41 4.60 3.99
N ASP A 76 12.13 3.48 3.32
CA ASP A 76 13.12 2.73 2.54
C ASP A 76 13.72 3.60 1.43
N LEU A 77 12.88 4.38 0.73
CA LEU A 77 13.40 5.34 -0.26
C LEU A 77 14.26 6.41 0.42
N PHE A 78 13.84 6.93 1.57
CA PHE A 78 14.63 7.92 2.30
C PHE A 78 16.00 7.38 2.71
N GLU A 79 16.05 6.11 3.15
CA GLU A 79 17.31 5.42 3.47
C GLU A 79 18.18 5.23 2.23
N ARG A 80 17.62 4.72 1.12
CA ARG A 80 18.34 4.54 -0.16
C ARG A 80 18.90 5.85 -0.72
N MET A 81 18.20 6.96 -0.49
CA MET A 81 18.59 8.29 -0.94
C MET A 81 19.44 9.04 0.11
N GLU A 82 19.77 8.39 1.24
CA GLU A 82 20.54 8.95 2.35
C GLU A 82 20.00 10.30 2.85
N LEU A 83 18.68 10.43 2.93
CA LEU A 83 18.05 11.70 3.35
C LEU A 83 18.30 12.00 4.84
N PRO A 84 18.65 13.25 5.20
CA PRO A 84 18.86 13.64 6.59
C PRO A 84 17.52 13.82 7.32
N LEU A 85 16.95 12.71 7.79
CA LEU A 85 15.67 12.73 8.51
C LEU A 85 15.80 13.43 9.88
N ILE A 86 14.82 14.28 10.18
CA ILE A 86 14.65 14.94 11.47
C ILE A 86 13.23 14.72 11.99
N ASN A 87 13.03 14.91 13.29
CA ASN A 87 11.70 14.82 13.88
C ASN A 87 10.82 15.97 13.39
N TYR A 88 9.66 15.61 12.83
CA TYR A 88 8.54 16.54 12.62
C TYR A 88 7.60 16.46 13.82
N TYR A 89 7.32 17.60 14.42
CA TYR A 89 6.42 17.69 15.57
C TYR A 89 5.02 18.10 15.11
N LEU A 90 4.10 17.13 15.12
CA LEU A 90 2.72 17.34 14.68
C LEU A 90 1.90 18.15 15.69
N ASP A 91 2.05 17.82 16.98
CA ASP A 91 1.29 18.42 18.07
C ASP A 91 2.24 19.04 19.11
N SER A 92 1.79 20.15 19.72
CA SER A 92 2.46 20.77 20.87
C SER A 92 1.42 21.40 21.80
N ASP A 93 1.58 21.25 23.11
CA ASP A 93 0.66 21.85 24.10
C ASP A 93 0.67 23.39 24.08
N LEU A 94 1.72 23.98 23.48
CA LEU A 94 1.88 25.43 23.41
C LEU A 94 1.28 26.04 22.14
N THR A 95 0.82 25.24 21.19
CA THR A 95 0.19 25.79 19.96
C THR A 95 -1.24 26.24 20.22
N PRO A 96 -1.59 27.50 19.89
CA PRO A 96 -2.92 28.03 20.13
C PRO A 96 -3.96 27.37 19.23
N SER A 97 -5.15 27.16 19.79
CA SER A 97 -6.37 26.81 19.06
C SER A 97 -7.42 27.87 19.37
N LEU A 98 -7.90 28.54 18.32
CA LEU A 98 -8.82 29.68 18.43
C LEU A 98 -10.07 29.44 17.58
N PHE A 99 -11.20 29.23 18.25
CA PHE A 99 -12.52 29.09 17.63
C PHE A 99 -13.50 30.04 18.31
N ASN A 100 -14.38 30.66 17.51
CA ASN A 100 -15.35 31.65 18.00
C ASN A 100 -14.71 32.77 18.86
N ASP A 101 -13.51 33.20 18.49
CA ASP A 101 -12.69 34.18 19.22
C ASP A 101 -12.38 33.81 20.69
N ARG A 102 -12.35 32.51 20.99
CA ARG A 102 -11.98 31.98 22.30
C ARG A 102 -10.88 30.95 22.16
N PHE A 103 -9.91 31.03 23.07
CA PHE A 103 -8.81 30.07 23.13
C PHE A 103 -9.28 28.77 23.78
N LYS A 104 -8.63 27.66 23.43
CA LYS A 104 -8.78 26.40 24.16
C LYS A 104 -8.49 26.63 25.66
N SER A 105 -9.33 26.05 26.51
CA SER A 105 -9.16 26.05 27.96
C SER A 105 -9.74 24.76 28.55
N ASP A 106 -9.52 24.52 29.84
CA ASP A 106 -10.09 23.36 30.56
C ASP A 106 -11.58 23.54 30.91
N GLU A 107 -12.18 24.69 30.60
CA GLU A 107 -13.61 24.92 30.78
C GLU A 107 -14.46 24.04 29.85
N LYS A 108 -15.65 23.65 30.33
CA LYS A 108 -16.68 23.00 29.50
C LYS A 108 -17.16 23.97 28.41
N ASP A 109 -17.21 23.51 27.16
CA ASP A 109 -17.48 24.31 25.96
C ASP A 109 -16.58 25.57 25.91
N PRO A 110 -15.25 25.40 25.77
CA PRO A 110 -14.31 26.52 25.89
C PRO A 110 -14.52 27.58 24.80
N TYR A 111 -15.13 27.18 23.68
CA TYR A 111 -15.40 28.04 22.53
C TYR A 111 -16.78 28.70 22.53
N ASN A 112 -17.64 28.41 23.51
CA ASN A 112 -19.02 28.92 23.57
C ASN A 112 -19.82 28.68 22.30
N VAL A 113 -19.73 27.47 21.75
CA VAL A 113 -20.48 27.08 20.54
C VAL A 113 -21.66 26.17 20.86
N GLY A 114 -21.79 25.74 22.11
CA GLY A 114 -22.90 24.94 22.62
C GLY A 114 -24.23 25.71 22.64
N VAL A 115 -25.34 24.99 22.49
CA VAL A 115 -26.70 25.54 22.64
C VAL A 115 -26.86 26.25 23.99
N GLY A 116 -26.35 25.68 25.07
CA GLY A 116 -26.40 26.27 26.42
C GLY A 116 -25.65 27.59 26.56
N LYS A 117 -24.73 27.89 25.63
CA LYS A 117 -23.97 29.16 25.56
C LYS A 117 -24.39 30.03 24.37
N GLY A 118 -25.51 29.72 23.72
CA GLY A 118 -26.09 30.52 22.64
C GLY A 118 -25.62 30.15 21.22
N GLY A 119 -24.85 29.08 21.07
CA GLY A 119 -24.49 28.51 19.78
C GLY A 119 -25.50 27.48 19.26
N GLN A 120 -25.07 26.65 18.32
CA GLN A 120 -25.92 25.63 17.67
C GLN A 120 -25.39 24.20 17.85
N VAL A 121 -24.18 24.03 18.42
CA VAL A 121 -23.61 22.71 18.66
C VAL A 121 -24.35 22.09 19.83
N PRO A 122 -24.90 20.86 19.74
CA PRO A 122 -25.53 20.22 20.88
C PRO A 122 -24.56 20.11 22.07
N ASP A 123 -25.00 20.50 23.27
CA ASP A 123 -24.17 20.51 24.49
C ASP A 123 -23.63 19.11 24.87
N ALA A 124 -24.28 18.04 24.38
CA ALA A 124 -23.82 16.67 24.56
C ALA A 124 -22.60 16.31 23.68
N VAL A 125 -22.37 17.08 22.61
CA VAL A 125 -21.37 16.83 21.57
C VAL A 125 -20.15 17.75 21.71
N VAL A 126 -20.36 18.98 22.19
CA VAL A 126 -19.37 20.08 22.09
C VAL A 126 -18.00 19.75 22.68
N ASP A 127 -17.92 19.03 23.81
CA ASP A 127 -16.66 18.63 24.44
C ASP A 127 -16.24 17.18 24.15
N SER A 128 -17.10 16.42 23.45
CA SER A 128 -16.95 14.99 23.26
C SER A 128 -16.59 14.60 21.83
N VAL A 129 -16.25 15.57 20.96
CA VAL A 129 -15.93 15.33 19.54
C VAL A 129 -14.87 14.24 19.37
N SER A 130 -13.74 14.30 20.09
CA SER A 130 -12.69 13.26 20.00
C SER A 130 -13.19 11.89 20.44
N LYS A 131 -14.05 11.83 21.46
CA LYS A 131 -14.67 10.58 21.90
C LYS A 131 -15.66 10.06 20.85
N LEU A 132 -16.53 10.91 20.29
CA LEU A 132 -17.52 10.52 19.29
C LEU A 132 -16.86 10.05 18.00
N LEU A 133 -15.83 10.76 17.53
CA LEU A 133 -14.99 10.32 16.42
C LEU A 133 -14.24 9.03 16.79
N GLY A 134 -13.76 8.91 18.03
CA GLY A 134 -13.19 7.68 18.56
C GLY A 134 -14.18 6.51 18.51
N ASP A 135 -15.39 6.67 19.02
CA ASP A 135 -16.43 5.63 19.04
C ASP A 135 -16.82 5.22 17.60
N ALA A 136 -16.82 6.18 16.67
CA ALA A 136 -17.04 5.92 15.25
C ALA A 136 -15.87 5.18 14.58
N PHE A 137 -14.61 5.60 14.83
CA PHE A 137 -13.45 5.12 14.08
C PHE A 137 -12.66 4.00 14.77
N ASN A 138 -12.65 3.92 16.09
CA ASN A 138 -11.85 2.95 16.85
C ASN A 138 -12.16 1.49 16.55
N PRO A 139 -13.43 1.07 16.29
CA PRO A 139 -13.70 -0.29 15.83
C PRO A 139 -12.93 -0.63 14.55
N TYR A 140 -12.87 0.31 13.61
CA TYR A 140 -12.11 0.15 12.37
C TYR A 140 -10.60 0.23 12.60
N LYS A 141 -10.11 1.09 13.49
CA LYS A 141 -8.67 1.11 13.86
C LYS A 141 -8.23 -0.21 14.49
N ALA A 142 -9.07 -0.79 15.35
CA ALA A 142 -8.79 -2.08 15.96
C ALA A 142 -8.79 -3.21 14.90
N LEU A 143 -9.75 -3.19 13.98
CA LEU A 143 -9.77 -4.11 12.84
C LEU A 143 -8.54 -3.94 11.95
N LEU A 144 -8.18 -2.70 11.58
CA LEU A 144 -7.01 -2.39 10.77
C LEU A 144 -5.70 -2.88 11.40
N LYS A 145 -5.61 -2.82 12.74
CA LYS A 145 -4.46 -3.31 13.49
C LYS A 145 -4.40 -4.85 13.54
N ALA A 146 -5.55 -5.51 13.65
CA ALA A 146 -5.64 -6.96 13.77
C ALA A 146 -5.53 -7.67 12.40
N ASP A 147 -6.28 -7.18 11.42
CA ASP A 147 -6.31 -7.61 10.03
C ASP A 147 -6.53 -6.38 9.16
N PHE A 148 -5.44 -5.83 8.64
CA PHE A 148 -5.45 -4.63 7.83
C PHE A 148 -6.39 -4.75 6.62
N LYS A 149 -6.47 -5.93 5.99
CA LYS A 149 -7.31 -6.14 4.80
C LYS A 149 -8.79 -6.07 5.17
N ASN A 150 -9.20 -6.85 6.16
CA ASN A 150 -10.58 -6.87 6.63
C ASN A 150 -11.00 -5.49 7.21
N GLY A 151 -10.12 -4.86 8.00
CA GLY A 151 -10.36 -3.53 8.55
C GLY A 151 -10.56 -2.47 7.48
N MET A 152 -9.80 -2.51 6.39
CA MET A 152 -9.97 -1.61 5.25
C MET A 152 -11.27 -1.88 4.49
N GLU A 153 -11.65 -3.14 4.28
CA GLU A 153 -12.91 -3.50 3.62
C GLU A 153 -14.12 -3.00 4.40
N GLU A 154 -14.15 -3.20 5.72
CA GLU A 154 -15.22 -2.73 6.60
C GLU A 154 -15.27 -1.19 6.73
N LEU A 155 -14.11 -0.54 6.85
CA LEU A 155 -14.03 0.91 6.88
C LEU A 155 -14.52 1.53 5.56
N THR A 156 -14.16 0.92 4.42
CA THR A 156 -14.61 1.37 3.10
C THR A 156 -16.12 1.27 2.96
N LYS A 157 -16.72 0.13 3.34
CA LYS A 157 -18.19 -0.05 3.32
C LYS A 157 -18.91 1.02 4.14
N TRP A 158 -18.37 1.39 5.30
CA TRP A 158 -18.97 2.40 6.17
C TRP A 158 -18.78 3.83 5.64
N MET A 159 -17.57 4.20 5.20
CA MET A 159 -17.29 5.53 4.65
C MET A 159 -18.05 5.81 3.35
N GLU A 160 -18.39 4.78 2.56
CA GLU A 160 -19.25 4.89 1.38
C GLU A 160 -20.69 5.32 1.69
N THR A 161 -21.10 5.27 2.96
CA THR A 161 -22.42 5.75 3.41
C THR A 161 -22.41 7.22 3.88
N MET A 162 -21.24 7.85 3.96
CA MET A 162 -21.08 9.23 4.45
C MET A 162 -20.84 10.21 3.29
N ASN A 163 -21.33 11.46 3.40
CA ASN A 163 -21.25 12.51 2.37
C ASN A 163 -19.85 13.03 2.06
N THR A 164 -18.81 12.50 2.70
CA THR A 164 -17.40 12.82 2.46
C THR A 164 -16.61 11.52 2.58
N SER A 165 -16.17 10.95 1.46
CA SER A 165 -15.28 9.80 1.48
C SER A 165 -13.83 10.26 1.34
N THR A 166 -12.92 9.66 2.10
CA THR A 166 -11.57 9.33 1.65
C THR A 166 -10.87 8.43 2.64
N ASN A 167 -10.20 7.39 2.14
CA ASN A 167 -9.01 6.83 2.80
C ASN A 167 -7.81 6.98 1.88
N LEU A 168 -7.32 8.21 1.73
CA LEU A 168 -6.09 8.49 1.03
C LEU A 168 -5.00 8.86 2.03
N PHE A 169 -4.12 7.91 2.31
CA PHE A 169 -2.75 8.29 2.65
C PHE A 169 -1.66 7.34 2.13
N ASP A 170 -2.00 6.13 1.68
CA ASP A 170 -1.03 5.04 1.78
C ASP A 170 -0.60 4.35 0.47
N GLU A 171 -1.17 4.75 -0.65
CA GLU A 171 -1.15 3.94 -1.89
C GLU A 171 -0.34 4.60 -3.05
N ALA A 172 0.40 5.69 -2.81
CA ALA A 172 0.89 6.52 -3.93
C ALA A 172 2.23 6.16 -4.53
N PHE A 173 3.05 5.50 -3.75
CA PHE A 173 4.47 5.47 -4.01
C PHE A 173 4.97 4.05 -4.26
N ALA A 174 4.35 3.07 -3.62
CA ALA A 174 4.59 1.65 -3.85
C ALA A 174 4.07 1.13 -5.19
N GLU A 175 3.20 1.87 -5.84
CA GLU A 175 2.48 1.39 -6.99
C GLU A 175 3.06 1.78 -8.33
N SER A 176 3.66 2.97 -8.41
CA SER A 176 4.47 3.35 -9.57
C SER A 176 5.56 2.32 -9.85
N VAL A 177 6.02 1.65 -8.79
CA VAL A 177 6.95 0.51 -8.83
C VAL A 177 6.34 -0.75 -9.42
N LEU A 178 5.12 -1.11 -9.04
CA LEU A 178 4.54 -2.39 -9.40
C LEU A 178 3.94 -2.35 -10.81
N ASP A 179 3.47 -1.20 -11.26
CA ASP A 179 3.17 -0.97 -12.68
C ASP A 179 4.44 -1.15 -13.55
N SER A 180 5.64 -0.84 -13.02
CA SER A 180 6.92 -1.14 -13.69
C SER A 180 7.35 -2.61 -13.60
N PHE A 181 6.65 -3.46 -12.84
CA PHE A 181 6.97 -4.89 -12.74
C PHE A 181 6.00 -5.78 -13.52
N ASP A 182 4.86 -5.26 -13.97
CA ASP A 182 3.86 -5.96 -14.78
C ASP A 182 4.25 -6.02 -16.27
N PHE A 183 5.55 -6.22 -16.54
CA PHE A 183 6.07 -6.52 -17.88
C PHE A 183 5.83 -8.00 -18.22
N ASP A 184 4.58 -8.41 -18.32
CA ASP A 184 4.27 -9.44 -19.29
C ASP A 184 4.52 -8.81 -20.66
N TYR A 185 5.68 -9.07 -21.29
CA TYR A 185 5.79 -9.42 -22.72
C TYR A 185 7.22 -9.54 -23.29
N PRO A 186 7.36 -10.19 -24.48
CA PRO A 186 7.17 -9.45 -25.74
C PRO A 186 6.01 -10.00 -26.61
N GLN A 187 4.95 -9.20 -26.85
CA GLN A 187 4.14 -9.29 -28.06
C GLN A 187 4.82 -8.44 -29.12
N LEU A 188 5.24 -9.10 -30.19
CA LEU A 188 5.68 -8.42 -31.39
C LEU A 188 4.45 -7.81 -32.11
N ASP A 189 4.66 -6.82 -32.99
CA ASP A 189 3.67 -6.42 -33.99
C ASP A 189 3.52 -7.46 -35.10
N ASP A 190 2.58 -7.22 -36.03
CA ASP A 190 2.30 -8.11 -37.17
C ASP A 190 3.52 -8.28 -38.10
N GLN A 191 4.61 -7.53 -37.86
CA GLN A 191 5.89 -7.61 -38.57
C GLN A 191 7.04 -8.16 -37.70
N GLY A 192 6.79 -8.55 -36.45
CA GLY A 192 7.83 -9.11 -35.59
C GLY A 192 8.66 -8.10 -34.78
N ASN A 193 8.20 -6.85 -34.59
CA ASN A 193 8.90 -5.84 -33.79
C ASN A 193 8.32 -5.66 -32.37
N PRO A 194 9.12 -5.37 -31.33
CA PRO A 194 8.62 -5.08 -29.98
C PRO A 194 7.78 -3.80 -29.94
N LYS A 195 6.60 -3.84 -29.31
CA LYS A 195 5.75 -2.65 -29.11
C LYS A 195 6.13 -1.89 -27.83
N ASN A 196 6.26 -0.56 -27.90
CA ASN A 196 6.62 0.33 -26.78
C ASN A 196 5.50 0.46 -25.73
N THR A 197 5.85 0.61 -24.44
CA THR A 197 4.92 0.80 -23.31
C THR A 197 4.97 2.25 -22.80
N VAL A 198 3.83 2.78 -22.34
CA VAL A 198 3.70 4.15 -21.82
C VAL A 198 3.14 4.15 -20.38
N PHE A 199 3.88 4.79 -19.48
CA PHE A 199 3.48 5.07 -18.10
C PHE A 199 3.09 6.55 -17.98
N SER A 200 1.82 6.84 -17.75
CA SER A 200 1.36 8.21 -17.48
C SER A 200 1.29 8.46 -15.97
N THR A 201 2.18 9.29 -15.45
CA THR A 201 2.29 9.62 -14.01
C THR A 201 1.67 10.97 -13.64
N THR A 202 1.05 11.65 -14.61
CA THR A 202 0.42 12.96 -14.41
C THR A 202 -0.86 12.85 -13.57
N THR A 203 -1.36 13.97 -13.04
CA THR A 203 -2.71 13.98 -12.44
C THR A 203 -3.79 13.66 -13.47
N LEU A 204 -4.95 13.20 -13.00
CA LEU A 204 -6.08 12.88 -13.89
C LEU A 204 -6.61 14.12 -14.61
N GLY A 205 -6.55 15.29 -13.98
CA GLY A 205 -6.87 16.56 -14.64
C GLY A 205 -5.97 16.85 -15.85
N CYS A 206 -4.68 16.54 -15.77
CA CYS A 206 -3.75 16.67 -16.90
C CYS A 206 -4.02 15.60 -17.96
N LEU A 207 -4.18 14.35 -17.55
CA LEU A 207 -4.45 13.24 -18.45
C LEU A 207 -5.76 13.46 -19.23
N GLY A 208 -6.79 14.00 -18.58
CA GLY A 208 -8.08 14.33 -19.21
C GLY A 208 -8.01 15.43 -20.27
N ARG A 209 -6.90 16.19 -20.36
CA ARG A 209 -6.65 17.18 -21.42
C ARG A 209 -5.93 16.60 -22.63
N MET A 210 -5.36 15.41 -22.51
CA MET A 210 -4.67 14.74 -23.61
C MET A 210 -5.67 14.11 -24.58
N ASP A 211 -5.30 14.00 -25.85
CA ASP A 211 -6.07 13.22 -26.82
C ASP A 211 -5.80 11.72 -26.64
N LEU A 212 -6.68 11.05 -25.91
CA LEU A 212 -6.56 9.63 -25.59
C LEU A 212 -7.36 8.73 -26.55
N ARG A 213 -7.85 9.25 -27.69
CA ARG A 213 -8.71 8.47 -28.60
C ARG A 213 -8.03 7.21 -29.15
N GLY A 214 -6.72 7.27 -29.41
CA GLY A 214 -5.94 6.15 -29.90
C GLY A 214 -5.67 5.03 -28.89
N LEU A 215 -5.99 5.23 -27.61
CA LEU A 215 -5.79 4.23 -26.55
C LEU A 215 -7.00 3.32 -26.33
N GLU A 216 -8.12 3.61 -27.00
CA GLU A 216 -9.37 2.83 -26.94
C GLU A 216 -9.86 2.54 -25.50
N LEU A 217 -9.65 3.50 -24.59
CA LEU A 217 -10.04 3.36 -23.18
C LEU A 217 -11.51 3.02 -23.03
N HIS A 218 -11.82 2.17 -22.04
CA HIS A 218 -13.20 1.85 -21.67
C HIS A 218 -13.96 3.14 -21.33
N PRO A 219 -15.26 3.30 -21.70
CA PRO A 219 -16.02 4.52 -21.40
C PRO A 219 -15.96 4.91 -19.91
N SER A 220 -16.14 3.95 -19.00
CA SER A 220 -16.04 4.20 -17.55
C SER A 220 -14.62 4.57 -17.08
N GLN A 221 -13.57 4.21 -17.83
CA GLN A 221 -12.20 4.64 -17.54
C GLN A 221 -12.03 6.12 -17.93
N LYS A 222 -12.63 6.56 -19.05
CA LYS A 222 -12.70 7.99 -19.42
C LYS A 222 -13.51 8.78 -18.41
N ASP A 223 -14.63 8.23 -17.93
CA ASP A 223 -15.42 8.83 -16.87
C ASP A 223 -14.63 8.93 -15.56
N ALA A 224 -13.85 7.91 -15.19
CA ALA A 224 -12.99 7.97 -14.02
C ALA A 224 -11.94 9.09 -14.14
N ILE A 225 -11.26 9.24 -15.28
CA ILE A 225 -10.31 10.33 -15.53
C ILE A 225 -10.97 11.70 -15.34
N ARG A 226 -12.21 11.86 -15.81
CA ARG A 226 -12.93 13.13 -15.79
C ARG A 226 -13.59 13.44 -14.44
N ALA A 227 -14.07 12.43 -13.73
CA ALA A 227 -15.02 12.61 -12.63
C ALA A 227 -14.43 12.31 -11.25
N LEU A 228 -13.32 11.57 -11.15
CA LEU A 228 -12.68 11.34 -9.85
C LEU A 228 -12.29 12.68 -9.22
N HIS A 229 -12.80 12.91 -8.01
CA HIS A 229 -12.69 14.20 -7.35
C HIS A 229 -11.25 14.46 -6.86
N TYR A 230 -10.82 15.72 -7.03
CA TYR A 230 -9.58 16.28 -6.51
C TYR A 230 -9.93 17.41 -5.57
N ASP A 231 -9.24 17.47 -4.43
CA ASP A 231 -9.34 18.58 -3.51
C ASP A 231 -8.30 19.66 -3.84
N ASP A 232 -8.54 20.84 -3.27
CA ASP A 232 -7.62 21.97 -3.36
C ASP A 232 -6.72 22.06 -2.13
N SER A 233 -5.57 22.70 -2.28
CA SER A 233 -4.68 23.01 -1.18
C SER A 233 -3.85 24.24 -1.49
N VAL A 234 -3.84 25.17 -0.55
CA VAL A 234 -3.08 26.42 -0.63
C VAL A 234 -2.14 26.50 0.56
N LYS A 235 -0.88 26.87 0.31
CA LYS A 235 0.08 27.18 1.37
C LYS A 235 0.61 28.60 1.21
N VAL A 236 0.76 29.31 2.33
CA VAL A 236 1.33 30.65 2.39
C VAL A 236 2.44 30.67 3.44
N ALA A 237 3.65 31.07 3.05
CA ALA A 237 4.81 31.17 3.93
C ALA A 237 5.29 32.61 3.99
N LEU A 238 5.47 33.14 5.21
CA LEU A 238 5.97 34.50 5.47
C LEU A 238 7.32 34.42 6.18
N LYS A 239 8.26 35.28 5.78
CA LYS A 239 9.57 35.39 6.42
C LYS A 239 9.60 36.52 7.45
N PHE A 240 10.10 36.21 8.64
CA PHE A 240 10.22 37.16 9.75
C PHE A 240 11.69 37.36 10.15
N LYS A 241 12.02 38.54 10.68
CA LYS A 241 13.38 38.93 11.10
C LYS A 241 13.92 38.05 12.24
N TYR A 242 13.02 37.53 13.06
CA TYR A 242 13.30 36.59 14.14
C TYR A 242 12.07 35.71 14.35
N PRO A 243 12.23 34.48 14.88
CA PRO A 243 11.11 33.59 15.14
C PRO A 243 10.35 34.06 16.38
N TRP A 244 9.45 35.03 16.21
CA TRP A 244 8.70 35.64 17.30
C TRP A 244 7.81 34.62 18.03
N TRP A 245 7.31 33.59 17.36
CA TRP A 245 6.56 32.50 18.00
C TRP A 245 7.42 31.70 19.00
N ILE A 246 8.71 31.51 18.75
CA ILE A 246 9.64 30.90 19.71
C ILE A 246 9.90 31.87 20.86
N THR A 247 10.38 33.08 20.52
CA THR A 247 10.93 34.02 21.51
C THR A 247 9.88 34.75 22.36
N ARG A 248 8.63 34.85 21.89
CA ARG A 248 7.54 35.56 22.58
C ARG A 248 6.41 34.63 23.03
N CYS A 249 6.13 33.56 22.27
CA CYS A 249 5.05 32.64 22.59
C CYS A 249 5.53 31.34 23.26
N GLY A 250 6.84 31.06 23.25
CA GLY A 250 7.42 29.84 23.82
C GLY A 250 7.23 28.59 22.97
N ILE A 251 6.75 28.71 21.72
CA ILE A 251 6.47 27.58 20.82
C ILE A 251 7.79 27.05 20.24
N THR A 252 8.46 26.16 20.98
CA THR A 252 9.85 25.72 20.70
C THR A 252 9.98 24.39 19.96
N GLN A 253 8.89 23.61 19.86
CA GLN A 253 8.89 22.27 19.26
C GLN A 253 7.85 22.17 18.13
N GLY A 254 7.55 23.23 17.40
CA GLY A 254 6.58 23.20 16.29
C GLY A 254 5.13 23.00 16.74
N GLY A 255 4.36 22.22 15.96
CA GLY A 255 2.94 21.94 16.16
C GLY A 255 2.01 22.73 15.21
N ASP A 256 0.86 22.13 14.89
CA ASP A 256 -0.16 22.74 14.03
C ASP A 256 -1.09 23.66 14.85
N ALA A 257 -1.02 24.97 14.62
CA ALA A 257 -1.97 25.92 15.20
C ALA A 257 -3.25 25.98 14.35
N ASN A 258 -4.41 25.91 15.01
CA ASN A 258 -5.69 25.81 14.32
C ASN A 258 -6.51 27.07 14.44
N ARG A 259 -6.96 27.55 13.28
CA ARG A 259 -7.99 28.58 13.18
C ARG A 259 -8.79 28.35 11.92
N MET A 260 -10.11 28.20 12.04
CA MET A 260 -10.97 28.33 10.88
C MET A 260 -11.04 29.80 10.47
N SER A 261 -10.43 30.13 9.34
CA SER A 261 -10.72 31.37 8.62
C SER A 261 -11.59 31.02 7.43
N SER A 262 -12.85 31.45 7.48
CA SER A 262 -13.73 31.39 6.33
C SER A 262 -13.54 32.65 5.49
N LEU A 263 -12.94 32.51 4.31
CA LEU A 263 -13.22 33.46 3.23
C LEU A 263 -14.46 32.94 2.50
N VAL A 264 -15.64 33.25 3.04
CA VAL A 264 -16.89 33.15 2.27
C VAL A 264 -16.99 34.43 1.45
N GLY A 265 -16.63 34.34 0.17
CA GLY A 265 -17.11 35.25 -0.88
C GLY A 265 -16.04 36.03 -1.65
N GLY A 266 -15.87 35.64 -2.93
CA GLY A 266 -15.53 36.57 -4.03
C GLY A 266 -14.04 36.83 -4.32
N GLY A 267 -13.53 36.20 -5.38
CA GLY A 267 -12.28 36.60 -6.06
C GLY A 267 -10.97 36.13 -5.40
N LYS A 268 -9.91 36.00 -6.21
CA LYS A 268 -8.55 35.76 -5.72
C LYS A 268 -8.03 37.07 -5.09
N PRO A 269 -7.64 37.09 -3.80
CA PRO A 269 -7.13 38.31 -3.18
C PRO A 269 -5.84 38.75 -3.85
N THR A 270 -5.56 40.05 -3.81
CA THR A 270 -4.22 40.57 -4.14
C THR A 270 -3.19 40.10 -3.11
N ASP A 271 -1.91 40.12 -3.49
CA ASP A 271 -0.81 39.75 -2.59
C ASP A 271 -0.81 40.56 -1.28
N ASP A 272 -1.08 41.87 -1.37
CA ASP A 272 -1.17 42.74 -0.20
C ASP A 272 -2.36 42.41 0.70
N GLU A 273 -3.52 42.11 0.12
CA GLU A 273 -4.71 41.68 0.88
C GLU A 273 -4.47 40.34 1.57
N LEU A 274 -3.82 39.39 0.89
CA LEU A 274 -3.47 38.09 1.45
C LEU A 274 -2.48 38.24 2.61
N VAL A 275 -1.38 38.98 2.43
CA VAL A 275 -0.39 39.22 3.48
C VAL A 275 -1.04 39.91 4.68
N GLU A 276 -1.85 40.94 4.45
CA GLU A 276 -2.52 41.67 5.52
C GLU A 276 -3.50 40.79 6.29
N LEU A 277 -4.27 39.95 5.58
CA LEU A 277 -5.16 38.98 6.19
C LEU A 277 -4.39 38.01 7.09
N ILE A 278 -3.29 37.43 6.59
CA ILE A 278 -2.47 36.47 7.34
C ILE A 278 -1.86 37.13 8.58
N LEU A 279 -1.30 38.34 8.48
CA LEU A 279 -0.71 39.05 9.62
C LEU A 279 -1.75 39.37 10.70
N ARG A 280 -2.94 39.84 10.33
CA ARG A 280 -4.07 40.03 11.26
C ARG A 280 -4.53 38.71 11.88
N ASN A 281 -4.47 37.63 11.10
CA ASN A 281 -4.88 36.32 11.56
C ASN A 281 -3.90 35.74 12.58
N LEU A 282 -2.60 35.88 12.31
CA LEU A 282 -1.51 35.52 13.23
C LEU A 282 -1.62 36.31 14.54
N ALA A 283 -1.87 37.63 14.47
CA ALA A 283 -2.04 38.46 15.66
C ALA A 283 -3.19 38.00 16.55
N ARG A 284 -4.37 37.74 15.97
CA ARG A 284 -5.51 37.20 16.73
C ARG A 284 -5.23 35.80 17.28
N LEU A 285 -4.62 34.93 16.48
CA LEU A 285 -4.30 33.55 16.87
C LEU A 285 -3.28 33.47 18.02
N HIS A 286 -2.42 34.47 18.17
CA HIS A 286 -1.39 34.50 19.23
C HIS A 286 -1.68 35.54 20.32
N ALA A 287 -2.88 36.13 20.33
CA ALA A 287 -3.24 37.21 21.26
C ALA A 287 -3.27 36.80 22.73
N GLN A 288 -3.24 35.50 23.04
CA GLN A 288 -3.11 34.99 24.42
C GLN A 288 -1.72 35.25 25.03
N HIS A 289 -0.71 35.52 24.20
CA HIS A 289 0.66 35.77 24.66
C HIS A 289 0.88 37.27 24.88
N GLU A 290 1.33 37.63 26.08
CA GLU A 290 1.54 39.03 26.47
C GLU A 290 2.49 39.75 25.51
N GLY A 291 2.09 40.92 25.03
CA GLY A 291 2.88 41.75 24.13
C GLY A 291 2.89 41.33 22.66
N VAL A 292 2.23 40.23 22.28
CA VAL A 292 2.10 39.82 20.87
C VAL A 292 0.94 40.57 20.23
N THR A 293 1.24 41.68 19.55
CA THR A 293 0.26 42.50 18.82
C THR A 293 0.43 42.40 17.30
N TYR A 294 -0.56 42.91 16.55
CA TYR A 294 -0.45 43.06 15.10
C TYR A 294 0.76 43.92 14.72
N GLU A 295 1.02 45.02 15.42
CA GLU A 295 2.14 45.92 15.17
C GLU A 295 3.48 45.20 15.36
N LEU A 296 3.60 44.36 16.40
CA LEU A 296 4.80 43.55 16.63
C LEU A 296 5.04 42.56 15.48
N ILE A 297 4.01 41.81 15.09
CA ILE A 297 4.12 40.82 14.01
C ILE A 297 4.40 41.51 12.68
N ARG A 298 3.72 42.63 12.38
CA ARG A 298 3.95 43.44 11.18
C ARG A 298 5.36 44.02 11.13
N ALA A 299 5.90 44.51 12.26
CA ALA A 299 7.26 45.02 12.34
C ALA A 299 8.33 43.92 12.19
N ALA A 300 8.03 42.71 12.64
CA ALA A 300 8.88 41.53 12.50
C ALA A 300 8.85 40.95 11.07
N TYR A 301 7.76 41.14 10.32
CA TYR A 301 7.65 40.70 8.92
C TYR A 301 8.70 41.40 8.06
N THR A 302 9.37 40.63 7.19
CA THR A 302 10.47 41.14 6.34
C THR A 302 9.98 41.80 5.06
N GLY A 303 8.71 41.64 4.70
CA GLY A 303 8.20 41.97 3.36
C GLY A 303 8.31 40.82 2.36
N THR A 304 8.92 39.69 2.73
CA THR A 304 9.07 38.51 1.87
C THR A 304 8.06 37.43 2.23
N PHE A 305 7.28 36.98 1.25
CA PHE A 305 6.38 35.84 1.37
C PHE A 305 6.32 35.05 0.06
N HIS A 306 5.76 33.85 0.12
CA HIS A 306 5.41 33.07 -1.05
C HIS A 306 4.08 32.34 -0.78
N ALA A 307 3.20 32.30 -1.78
CA ALA A 307 1.93 31.59 -1.72
C ALA A 307 1.80 30.68 -2.95
N TYR A 308 1.23 29.49 -2.76
CA TYR A 308 1.01 28.54 -3.85
C TYR A 308 -0.35 27.88 -3.71
N SER A 309 -1.13 27.88 -4.78
CA SER A 309 -2.39 27.15 -4.92
C SER A 309 -2.19 26.00 -5.89
N TRP A 310 -2.41 24.77 -5.45
CA TRP A 310 -2.25 23.59 -6.30
C TRP A 310 -3.34 23.47 -7.38
N SER A 311 -4.50 24.10 -7.20
CA SER A 311 -5.53 24.17 -8.24
C SER A 311 -5.20 25.15 -9.37
N ASP A 312 -4.36 26.15 -9.10
CA ASP A 312 -3.88 27.11 -10.10
C ASP A 312 -2.69 26.58 -10.92
N ASP A 313 -2.03 25.50 -10.47
CA ASP A 313 -0.89 24.91 -11.17
C ASP A 313 -1.36 24.15 -12.42
N PRO A 314 -0.97 24.57 -13.65
CA PRO A 314 -1.41 23.93 -14.88
C PRO A 314 -0.86 22.50 -15.06
N ASN A 315 0.18 22.10 -14.33
CA ASN A 315 0.78 20.77 -14.39
C ASN A 315 0.16 19.79 -13.37
N THR A 316 -0.75 20.24 -12.51
CA THR A 316 -1.46 19.36 -11.56
C THR A 316 -2.98 19.56 -11.57
N ALA A 317 -3.46 20.80 -11.74
CA ALA A 317 -4.88 21.18 -11.75
C ALA A 317 -5.66 20.64 -10.53
N GLY A 318 -5.06 20.76 -9.36
CA GLY A 318 -5.55 20.22 -8.08
C GLY A 318 -4.41 19.74 -7.19
N ALA A 319 -4.66 19.62 -5.89
CA ALA A 319 -3.64 19.18 -4.93
C ALA A 319 -3.46 17.67 -4.95
N PHE A 320 -4.52 16.94 -4.66
CA PHE A 320 -4.53 15.49 -4.61
C PHE A 320 -5.95 14.97 -4.78
N ALA A 321 -6.06 13.70 -5.18
CA ALA A 321 -7.35 13.03 -5.19
C ALA A 321 -7.98 13.09 -3.80
N LEU A 322 -9.29 13.30 -3.75
CA LEU A 322 -10.11 13.15 -2.55
C LEU A 322 -11.46 12.66 -3.06
N PHE A 323 -11.64 11.35 -3.20
CA PHE A 323 -12.78 10.81 -3.96
C PHE A 323 -14.12 11.12 -3.30
N ALA A 324 -15.14 11.43 -4.10
CA ALA A 324 -16.50 11.59 -3.61
C ALA A 324 -17.17 10.23 -3.31
N PRO A 325 -18.26 10.18 -2.52
CA PRO A 325 -18.90 8.93 -2.14
C PRO A 325 -19.24 8.04 -3.33
N GLY A 326 -18.91 6.74 -3.22
CA GLY A 326 -19.13 5.74 -4.27
C GLY A 326 -18.13 5.78 -5.44
N GLN A 327 -17.27 6.80 -5.57
CA GLN A 327 -16.30 6.85 -6.66
C GLN A 327 -15.21 5.78 -6.54
N PHE A 328 -14.77 5.47 -5.31
CA PHE A 328 -13.76 4.43 -5.07
C PHE A 328 -14.27 3.03 -5.45
N LYS A 329 -15.53 2.70 -5.18
CA LYS A 329 -16.08 1.39 -5.57
C LYS A 329 -16.49 1.31 -7.03
N ASN A 330 -16.98 2.41 -7.62
CA ASN A 330 -17.61 2.35 -8.93
C ASN A 330 -16.75 2.86 -10.09
N LEU A 331 -15.88 3.86 -9.87
CA LEU A 331 -15.07 4.46 -10.94
C LEU A 331 -13.63 3.99 -10.90
N TYR A 332 -13.07 3.92 -9.69
CA TYR A 332 -11.66 3.56 -9.53
C TYR A 332 -11.32 2.17 -10.08
N PRO A 333 -12.12 1.09 -9.96
CA PRO A 333 -11.79 -0.19 -10.58
C PRO A 333 -11.61 -0.10 -12.10
N TYR A 334 -12.33 0.81 -12.76
CA TYR A 334 -12.17 1.06 -14.19
C TYR A 334 -10.95 1.92 -14.51
N LEU A 335 -10.54 2.81 -13.60
CA LEU A 335 -9.34 3.64 -13.78
C LEU A 335 -8.10 2.78 -14.07
N THR A 336 -7.95 1.68 -13.34
CA THR A 336 -6.78 0.78 -13.46
C THR A 336 -7.08 -0.49 -14.22
N ARG A 337 -8.15 -0.48 -15.00
CA ARG A 337 -8.34 -1.50 -16.00
C ARG A 337 -7.20 -1.41 -17.00
N SER A 338 -6.64 -2.57 -17.37
CA SER A 338 -5.67 -2.66 -18.46
C SER A 338 -6.19 -1.96 -19.71
N ALA A 339 -5.38 -1.07 -20.27
CA ALA A 339 -5.67 -0.26 -21.43
C ALA A 339 -4.63 -0.50 -22.53
N ALA A 340 -5.01 -0.24 -23.79
CA ALA A 340 -4.13 -0.41 -24.95
C ALA A 340 -3.43 -1.80 -25.00
N GLN A 341 -4.16 -2.87 -24.66
CA GLN A 341 -3.63 -4.24 -24.59
C GLN A 341 -2.47 -4.39 -23.59
N GLY A 342 -2.56 -3.73 -22.43
CA GLY A 342 -1.52 -3.78 -21.39
C GLY A 342 -0.31 -2.89 -21.66
N LYS A 343 -0.44 -1.86 -22.51
CA LYS A 343 0.67 -0.98 -22.91
C LYS A 343 0.53 0.45 -22.40
N PHE A 344 -0.61 0.77 -21.81
CA PHE A 344 -0.87 2.08 -21.23
C PHE A 344 -1.25 1.93 -19.76
N HIS A 345 -0.42 2.51 -18.90
CA HIS A 345 -0.59 2.46 -17.46
C HIS A 345 -0.85 3.89 -16.95
N MET A 346 -1.99 4.07 -16.28
CA MET A 346 -2.28 5.30 -15.55
C MET A 346 -1.67 5.18 -14.16
N VAL A 347 -0.44 5.65 -14.04
CA VAL A 347 0.33 5.55 -12.82
C VAL A 347 -0.04 6.69 -11.89
N GLY A 348 -0.46 6.33 -10.69
CA GLY A 348 -0.95 7.25 -9.68
C GLY A 348 -1.12 6.50 -8.36
N ARG A 349 -1.94 7.04 -7.46
CA ARG A 349 -2.13 6.49 -6.11
C ARG A 349 -3.19 5.36 -6.12
N ARG A 350 -2.78 4.08 -5.98
CA ARG A 350 -3.60 2.86 -5.74
C ARG A 350 -2.86 1.72 -4.95
N ARG A 351 -3.59 0.63 -4.66
CA ARG A 351 -3.25 -0.62 -3.97
C ARG A 351 -2.35 -1.64 -4.71
N ALA A 352 -1.30 -2.09 -4.00
CA ALA A 352 -0.56 -3.32 -4.27
C ALA A 352 -1.05 -4.55 -3.48
N ARG A 353 -0.88 -5.75 -4.06
CA ARG A 353 -0.67 -7.02 -3.35
C ARG A 353 0.85 -7.20 -3.20
N THR A 354 1.34 -7.47 -1.99
CA THR A 354 2.77 -7.45 -1.66
C THR A 354 3.56 -8.54 -2.40
N THR A 355 4.35 -8.12 -3.38
CA THR A 355 5.55 -8.83 -3.85
C THR A 355 6.70 -7.83 -3.88
N LEU A 356 7.76 -8.10 -3.12
CA LEU A 356 9.04 -7.43 -3.24
C LEU A 356 10.14 -8.50 -3.16
N ASN A 357 10.86 -8.66 -4.26
CA ASN A 357 12.27 -9.04 -4.34
C ASN A 357 12.91 -7.99 -5.25
N SER A 358 13.95 -7.27 -4.85
CA SER A 358 15.38 -7.59 -5.09
C SER A 358 16.20 -6.32 -4.75
N ALA A 359 17.53 -6.27 -4.67
CA ALA A 359 18.60 -7.24 -4.44
C ALA A 359 19.86 -6.40 -4.12
N ALA A 360 20.39 -6.50 -2.90
CA ALA A 360 21.81 -6.28 -2.54
C ALA A 360 21.99 -6.29 -1.00
N ASP A 361 21.02 -5.75 -0.24
CA ASP A 361 21.04 -5.82 1.24
C ASP A 361 20.36 -7.08 1.81
N ALA A 362 19.93 -7.97 0.91
CA ALA A 362 19.20 -9.22 1.15
C ALA A 362 20.01 -10.35 1.82
N LEU A 363 21.20 -10.07 2.37
CA LEU A 363 22.11 -11.12 2.86
C LEU A 363 21.98 -11.45 4.37
N ASN A 364 20.92 -11.01 5.05
CA ASN A 364 20.58 -11.58 6.36
C ASN A 364 19.15 -12.15 6.39
N PRO A 365 18.98 -13.45 6.07
CA PRO A 365 17.68 -14.14 6.05
C PRO A 365 16.96 -14.17 7.41
N ARG A 366 17.54 -13.64 8.49
CA ARG A 366 16.94 -13.63 9.84
C ARG A 366 16.16 -12.37 10.18
N LYS A 367 16.10 -11.35 9.32
CA LYS A 367 15.49 -10.03 9.65
C LYS A 367 14.23 -9.67 8.86
N ILE A 368 13.68 -10.56 8.03
CA ILE A 368 12.43 -10.32 7.30
C ILE A 368 11.23 -10.60 8.23
N GLU A 369 10.20 -9.74 8.20
CA GLU A 369 9.05 -9.77 9.12
C GLU A 369 8.27 -11.11 9.08
N PHE A 370 8.19 -11.77 7.92
CA PHE A 370 7.64 -13.14 7.80
C PHE A 370 8.41 -14.19 8.60
N TYR A 371 9.66 -13.92 8.98
CA TYR A 371 10.52 -14.81 9.77
C TYR A 371 10.52 -14.48 11.27
N ALA A 372 9.89 -13.36 11.67
CA ALA A 372 9.72 -12.95 13.07
C ALA A 372 8.44 -13.50 13.73
N LEU A 373 7.58 -14.19 12.96
CA LEU A 373 6.37 -14.84 13.46
C LEU A 373 6.71 -16.00 14.40
N ASP A 374 6.07 -16.02 15.57
CA ASP A 374 6.16 -17.05 16.61
C ASP A 374 5.15 -18.19 16.34
N ALA A 375 5.47 -19.42 16.74
CA ALA A 375 4.56 -20.56 16.60
C ALA A 375 3.22 -20.41 17.36
N SER A 376 3.08 -19.44 18.29
CA SER A 376 1.84 -19.17 19.03
C SER A 376 0.66 -18.71 18.14
N ILE A 377 0.92 -18.33 16.88
CA ILE A 377 -0.11 -17.96 15.89
C ILE A 377 -0.77 -19.21 15.27
N VAL A 378 -0.24 -20.40 15.54
CA VAL A 378 -0.72 -21.69 15.01
C VAL A 378 -1.96 -22.14 15.79
N GLN A 379 -3.11 -21.61 15.39
CA GLN A 379 -4.43 -22.10 15.78
C GLN A 379 -5.19 -22.64 14.56
N GLY A 380 -6.11 -23.57 14.77
CA GLY A 380 -7.00 -24.09 13.71
C GLY A 380 -6.66 -25.50 13.23
N GLU A 381 -7.10 -25.81 12.01
CA GLU A 381 -7.22 -27.17 11.49
C GLU A 381 -5.86 -27.87 11.33
N GLY A 382 -4.79 -27.15 10.96
CA GLY A 382 -3.44 -27.72 10.88
C GLY A 382 -2.89 -28.20 12.22
N ARG A 383 -3.25 -27.52 13.32
CA ARG A 383 -2.91 -27.97 14.68
C ARG A 383 -3.66 -29.26 15.01
N GLU A 384 -4.94 -29.31 14.67
CA GLU A 384 -5.77 -30.50 14.88
C GLU A 384 -5.23 -31.70 14.08
N LEU A 385 -4.78 -31.48 12.85
CA LEU A 385 -4.12 -32.50 12.03
C LEU A 385 -2.90 -33.08 12.73
N LEU A 386 -1.99 -32.25 13.27
CA LEU A 386 -0.81 -32.73 14.00
C LEU A 386 -1.17 -33.52 15.27
N CYS A 387 -2.21 -33.11 16.00
CA CYS A 387 -2.72 -33.84 17.15
C CYS A 387 -3.29 -35.21 16.74
N ARG A 388 -4.20 -35.22 15.77
CA ARG A 388 -5.02 -36.40 15.44
C ARG A 388 -4.30 -37.38 14.53
N TYR A 389 -3.60 -36.89 13.53
CA TYR A 389 -2.87 -37.72 12.57
C TYR A 389 -1.50 -38.12 13.14
N SER A 390 -0.69 -37.13 13.51
CA SER A 390 0.71 -37.36 13.93
C SER A 390 0.90 -37.70 15.41
N LYS A 391 -0.18 -37.69 16.19
CA LYS A 391 -0.18 -38.01 17.64
C LYS A 391 0.81 -37.16 18.44
N ILE A 392 1.02 -35.91 18.02
CA ILE A 392 1.86 -34.96 18.73
C ILE A 392 1.05 -34.38 19.89
N ASN A 393 1.62 -34.39 21.10
CA ASN A 393 0.97 -33.80 22.28
C ASN A 393 0.85 -32.28 22.10
N GLU A 394 -0.29 -31.72 22.48
CA GLU A 394 -0.65 -30.30 22.32
C GLU A 394 0.39 -29.36 22.92
N ASP A 395 0.94 -29.69 24.08
CA ASP A 395 2.00 -28.91 24.77
C ASP A 395 3.32 -28.85 23.98
N GLY A 396 3.53 -29.78 23.04
CA GLY A 396 4.77 -29.92 22.26
C GLY A 396 4.70 -29.36 20.84
N ILE A 397 3.54 -28.94 20.37
CA ILE A 397 3.33 -28.58 18.96
C ILE A 397 4.11 -27.33 18.58
N ASP A 398 4.09 -26.28 19.41
CA ASP A 398 4.66 -24.98 19.04
C ASP A 398 6.17 -25.10 18.79
N ARG A 399 6.87 -25.81 19.69
CA ARG A 399 8.29 -26.13 19.55
C ARG A 399 8.55 -26.97 18.30
N HIS A 400 7.76 -28.03 18.10
CA HIS A 400 7.91 -28.92 16.94
C HIS A 400 7.74 -28.15 15.63
N VAL A 401 6.71 -27.31 15.53
CA VAL A 401 6.44 -26.49 14.34
C VAL A 401 7.54 -25.46 14.08
N GLN A 402 8.10 -24.85 15.13
CA GLN A 402 9.23 -23.93 15.02
C GLN A 402 10.50 -24.63 14.50
N GLU A 403 10.76 -25.85 14.96
CA GLU A 403 11.87 -26.69 14.50
C GLU A 403 11.69 -27.05 13.02
N ILE A 404 10.50 -27.52 12.64
CA ILE A 404 10.16 -27.85 11.25
C ILE A 404 10.31 -26.65 10.31
N ARG A 405 9.85 -25.46 10.72
CA ARG A 405 10.04 -24.23 9.94
C ARG A 405 11.52 -23.94 9.71
N SER A 406 12.34 -24.13 10.74
CA SER A 406 13.79 -23.94 10.65
C SER A 406 14.46 -24.98 9.75
N GLU A 407 13.94 -26.20 9.66
CA GLU A 407 14.38 -27.23 8.72
C GLU A 407 13.95 -26.92 7.28
N ALA A 408 12.68 -26.57 7.06
CA ALA A 408 12.13 -26.22 5.76
C ALA A 408 12.88 -25.04 5.12
N PHE A 409 13.30 -24.03 5.89
CA PHE A 409 14.12 -22.93 5.38
C PHE A 409 15.49 -23.33 4.87
N LYS A 410 16.06 -24.45 5.35
CA LYS A 410 17.32 -24.96 4.82
C LYS A 410 17.14 -25.58 3.43
N VAL A 411 15.91 -26.01 3.09
CA VAL A 411 15.56 -26.55 1.77
C VAL A 411 15.36 -25.39 0.79
N CYS A 412 14.35 -24.56 1.02
CA CYS A 412 14.11 -23.34 0.27
C CYS A 412 13.35 -22.35 1.18
N PRO A 413 13.84 -21.11 1.36
CA PRO A 413 13.26 -20.17 2.31
C PRO A 413 11.98 -19.48 1.78
N TYR A 414 10.99 -20.25 1.33
CA TYR A 414 9.77 -19.68 0.79
C TYR A 414 9.00 -18.84 1.82
N PRO A 415 8.38 -17.71 1.41
CA PRO A 415 7.57 -16.89 2.31
C PRO A 415 6.44 -17.66 3.00
N CYS A 416 5.83 -18.63 2.31
CA CYS A 416 4.76 -19.48 2.86
C CYS A 416 5.24 -20.31 4.07
N ILE A 417 6.50 -20.76 4.07
CA ILE A 417 7.13 -21.42 5.22
C ILE A 417 7.32 -20.43 6.39
N GLY A 418 7.66 -19.17 6.08
CA GLY A 418 7.69 -18.08 7.06
C GLY A 418 6.37 -17.84 7.74
N MET A 419 5.29 -17.91 6.99
CA MET A 419 3.93 -17.68 7.47
C MET A 419 3.24 -18.92 8.04
N TYR A 420 3.96 -20.04 8.22
CA TYR A 420 3.39 -21.32 8.68
C TYR A 420 2.27 -21.89 7.79
N GLN A 421 2.19 -21.51 6.51
CA GLN A 421 1.13 -21.98 5.59
C GLN A 421 1.19 -23.48 5.31
N PHE A 422 2.27 -24.17 5.66
CA PHE A 422 2.32 -25.63 5.67
C PHE A 422 1.39 -26.26 6.73
N LEU A 423 0.68 -25.45 7.52
CA LEU A 423 -0.41 -25.86 8.41
C LEU A 423 -1.78 -25.34 7.94
N ASP A 424 -1.85 -24.60 6.83
CA ASP A 424 -3.11 -24.19 6.23
C ASP A 424 -3.67 -25.35 5.38
N LEU A 425 -4.89 -25.76 5.70
CA LEU A 425 -5.63 -26.81 4.99
C LEU A 425 -6.72 -26.17 4.14
N SER A 426 -6.34 -25.81 2.92
CA SER A 426 -7.19 -25.10 1.97
C SER A 426 -8.06 -26.03 1.14
N MET A 427 -7.60 -27.26 0.84
CA MET A 427 -8.37 -28.24 0.07
C MET A 427 -9.65 -28.65 0.81
N MET A 428 -9.57 -28.86 2.13
CA MET A 428 -10.73 -29.24 2.95
C MET A 428 -11.84 -28.19 3.01
N LYS A 429 -11.54 -26.93 2.66
CA LYS A 429 -12.49 -25.81 2.63
C LYS A 429 -13.27 -25.75 1.31
N LEU A 430 -12.92 -26.55 0.31
CA LEU A 430 -13.63 -26.63 -0.96
C LEU A 430 -14.95 -27.39 -0.79
N GLY A 431 -16.03 -26.88 -1.37
CA GLY A 431 -17.33 -27.57 -1.36
C GLY A 431 -17.30 -28.97 -1.99
N VAL A 432 -16.33 -29.24 -2.87
CA VAL A 432 -16.10 -30.55 -3.51
C VAL A 432 -15.24 -31.51 -2.68
N TYR A 433 -14.71 -31.11 -1.53
CA TYR A 433 -13.80 -31.94 -0.73
C TYR A 433 -14.38 -33.32 -0.33
N PRO A 434 -15.65 -33.45 0.10
CA PRO A 434 -16.22 -34.78 0.40
C PRO A 434 -16.22 -35.72 -0.81
N GLU A 435 -16.39 -35.18 -2.02
CA GLU A 435 -16.32 -35.96 -3.26
C GLU A 435 -14.88 -36.42 -3.54
N ILE A 436 -13.89 -35.57 -3.29
CA ILE A 436 -12.46 -35.93 -3.45
C ILE A 436 -12.11 -37.12 -2.56
N VAL A 437 -12.45 -37.06 -1.26
CA VAL A 437 -12.21 -38.17 -0.31
C VAL A 437 -12.91 -39.45 -0.78
N GLN A 438 -14.18 -39.35 -1.21
CA GLN A 438 -14.94 -40.50 -1.71
C GLN A 438 -14.29 -41.12 -2.95
N ARG A 439 -13.89 -40.32 -3.94
CA ARG A 439 -13.30 -40.80 -5.20
C ARG A 439 -11.97 -41.51 -4.96
N ILE A 440 -11.11 -40.98 -4.10
CA ILE A 440 -9.82 -41.62 -3.77
C ILE A 440 -10.06 -42.95 -3.04
N THR A 441 -11.05 -43.01 -2.15
CA THR A 441 -11.46 -44.24 -1.44
C THR A 441 -11.98 -45.30 -2.40
N GLN A 442 -12.58 -44.89 -3.52
CA GLN A 442 -13.04 -45.78 -4.59
C GLN A 442 -11.94 -46.21 -5.57
N GLY A 443 -10.69 -45.80 -5.33
CA GLY A 443 -9.54 -46.23 -6.14
C GLY A 443 -9.01 -45.20 -7.14
N GLN A 444 -9.61 -44.01 -7.21
CA GLN A 444 -9.10 -42.94 -8.08
C GLN A 444 -7.82 -42.31 -7.53
N LYS A 445 -6.99 -41.78 -8.42
CA LYS A 445 -5.68 -41.22 -8.07
C LYS A 445 -5.71 -39.70 -8.02
N LEU A 446 -5.05 -39.14 -7.00
CA LEU A 446 -4.88 -37.70 -6.82
C LEU A 446 -3.41 -37.30 -6.90
N LEU A 447 -3.12 -36.21 -7.60
CA LEU A 447 -1.84 -35.49 -7.55
C LEU A 447 -2.03 -34.12 -6.90
N ASP A 448 -1.29 -33.86 -5.83
CA ASP A 448 -1.09 -32.52 -5.27
C ASP A 448 0.18 -31.91 -5.87
N LEU A 449 0.01 -30.89 -6.71
CA LEU A 449 1.08 -30.26 -7.49
C LEU A 449 1.48 -28.94 -6.83
N GLY A 450 2.74 -28.82 -6.43
CA GLY A 450 3.22 -27.79 -5.49
C GLY A 450 2.92 -28.17 -4.03
N CYS A 451 3.08 -29.44 -3.66
CA CYS A 451 2.59 -29.97 -2.40
C CYS A 451 3.36 -29.50 -1.16
N CYS A 452 4.52 -28.86 -1.30
CA CYS A 452 5.36 -28.41 -0.20
C CYS A 452 5.63 -29.55 0.81
N LEU A 453 5.23 -29.40 2.09
CA LEU A 453 5.40 -30.42 3.13
C LEU A 453 4.34 -31.54 3.07
N GLY A 454 3.35 -31.44 2.18
CA GLY A 454 2.34 -32.47 1.92
C GLY A 454 1.23 -32.53 2.99
N GLN A 455 0.81 -31.38 3.51
CA GLN A 455 -0.20 -31.28 4.57
C GLN A 455 -1.61 -31.67 4.10
N GLU A 456 -2.00 -31.28 2.88
CA GLU A 456 -3.32 -31.57 2.31
C GLU A 456 -3.52 -33.09 2.13
N LEU A 457 -2.49 -33.77 1.63
CA LEU A 457 -2.48 -35.23 1.45
C LEU A 457 -2.71 -35.97 2.76
N ARG A 458 -2.19 -35.46 3.88
CA ARG A 458 -2.33 -36.09 5.20
C ARG A 458 -3.66 -35.79 5.85
N GLN A 459 -4.25 -34.63 5.57
CA GLN A 459 -5.64 -34.37 5.90
C GLN A 459 -6.58 -35.35 5.19
N LEU A 460 -6.35 -35.63 3.90
CA LEU A 460 -7.10 -36.66 3.17
C LEU A 460 -6.97 -38.05 3.82
N VAL A 461 -5.76 -38.44 4.26
CA VAL A 461 -5.57 -39.72 4.98
C VAL A 461 -6.31 -39.72 6.32
N LEU A 462 -6.24 -38.63 7.07
CA LEU A 462 -6.99 -38.51 8.34
C LEU A 462 -8.49 -38.70 8.13
N ASP A 463 -9.02 -38.22 6.99
CA ASP A 463 -10.42 -38.34 6.60
C ASP A 463 -10.76 -39.67 5.89
N GLY A 464 -9.81 -40.60 5.80
CA GLY A 464 -10.04 -41.98 5.37
C GLY A 464 -9.56 -42.33 3.96
N ALA A 465 -8.95 -41.41 3.23
CA ALA A 465 -8.43 -41.68 1.89
C ALA A 465 -7.18 -42.60 1.93
N PRO A 466 -7.10 -43.63 1.06
CA PRO A 466 -5.93 -44.50 0.98
C PRO A 466 -4.69 -43.75 0.43
N SER A 467 -3.61 -43.73 1.20
CA SER A 467 -2.39 -42.97 0.85
C SER A 467 -1.63 -43.51 -0.38
N ASP A 468 -1.77 -44.79 -0.71
CA ASP A 468 -1.15 -45.39 -1.89
C ASP A 468 -1.80 -44.97 -3.22
N ASN A 469 -2.96 -44.32 -3.17
CA ASN A 469 -3.61 -43.70 -4.34
C ASN A 469 -3.21 -42.23 -4.55
N MET A 470 -2.32 -41.69 -3.72
CA MET A 470 -1.98 -40.26 -3.74
C MET A 470 -0.52 -40.02 -4.14
N TYR A 471 -0.33 -38.90 -4.83
CA TYR A 471 0.95 -38.40 -5.30
C TYR A 471 1.11 -36.96 -4.85
N GLY A 472 2.31 -36.60 -4.41
CA GLY A 472 2.69 -35.22 -4.14
C GLY A 472 3.88 -34.85 -5.01
N SER A 473 3.88 -33.66 -5.58
CA SER A 473 5.03 -33.17 -6.32
C SER A 473 5.37 -31.74 -5.95
N ASP A 474 6.67 -31.48 -5.81
CA ASP A 474 7.23 -30.16 -5.59
C ASP A 474 8.59 -30.08 -6.30
N LEU A 475 9.05 -28.87 -6.59
CA LEU A 475 10.37 -28.65 -7.19
C LEU A 475 11.49 -29.12 -6.25
N TRP A 476 11.31 -28.93 -4.95
CA TRP A 476 12.35 -29.19 -3.95
C TRP A 476 12.09 -30.47 -3.17
N GLY A 477 12.76 -31.56 -3.56
CA GLY A 477 12.63 -32.86 -2.89
C GLY A 477 12.98 -32.86 -1.39
N GLY A 478 13.77 -31.89 -0.92
CA GLY A 478 14.09 -31.75 0.50
C GLY A 478 12.86 -31.50 1.39
N PHE A 479 11.77 -30.95 0.85
CA PHE A 479 10.54 -30.72 1.60
C PHE A 479 9.85 -32.01 2.03
N PHE A 480 10.05 -33.12 1.32
CA PHE A 480 9.40 -34.38 1.65
C PHE A 480 9.94 -34.97 2.95
N GLU A 481 11.26 -34.92 3.15
CA GLU A 481 11.90 -35.33 4.41
C GLU A 481 11.45 -34.46 5.58
N VAL A 482 11.35 -33.14 5.36
CA VAL A 482 10.82 -32.22 6.37
C VAL A 482 9.33 -32.50 6.67
N GLY A 483 8.54 -32.86 5.65
CA GLY A 483 7.16 -33.31 5.82
C GLY A 483 7.05 -34.58 6.66
N TYR A 484 7.90 -35.59 6.41
CA TYR A 484 7.96 -36.80 7.23
C TYR A 484 8.34 -36.50 8.69
N HIS A 485 9.23 -35.54 8.94
CA HIS A 485 9.54 -35.09 10.29
C HIS A 485 8.36 -34.37 10.95
N LEU A 486 7.68 -33.49 10.20
CA LEU A 486 6.52 -32.75 10.69
C LEU A 486 5.42 -33.71 11.13
N PHE A 487 5.10 -34.71 10.31
CA PHE A 487 3.95 -35.57 10.52
C PHE A 487 4.26 -36.95 11.14
N LYS A 488 5.55 -37.29 11.32
CA LYS A 488 6.04 -38.53 11.96
C LYS A 488 5.52 -39.81 11.30
N ASP A 489 5.50 -39.84 9.98
CA ASP A 489 4.79 -40.85 9.20
C ASP A 489 5.62 -41.49 8.07
N LYS A 490 6.96 -41.37 8.10
CA LYS A 490 7.86 -41.92 7.07
C LYS A 490 7.62 -43.41 6.76
N ASP A 491 7.32 -44.18 7.80
CA ASP A 491 7.13 -45.63 7.69
C ASP A 491 5.66 -46.03 7.44
N THR A 492 4.72 -45.10 7.53
CA THR A 492 3.27 -45.38 7.48
C THR A 492 2.58 -44.76 6.27
N LEU A 493 3.03 -43.60 5.80
CA LEU A 493 2.47 -42.91 4.64
C LEU A 493 2.98 -43.56 3.35
N LYS A 494 2.05 -44.05 2.51
CA LYS A 494 2.36 -44.71 1.22
C LYS A 494 2.30 -43.79 0.01
N THR A 495 1.97 -42.51 0.22
CA THR A 495 1.95 -41.47 -0.80
C THR A 495 3.29 -41.40 -1.51
N ARG A 496 3.25 -41.30 -2.84
CA ARG A 496 4.46 -41.19 -3.66
C ARG A 496 4.81 -39.72 -3.87
N PHE A 497 5.95 -39.29 -3.33
CA PHE A 497 6.45 -37.94 -3.54
C PHE A 497 7.47 -37.89 -4.69
N ILE A 498 7.33 -36.90 -5.56
CA ILE A 498 8.13 -36.74 -6.78
C ILE A 498 8.72 -35.33 -6.81
N ALA A 499 10.04 -35.24 -6.70
CA ALA A 499 10.76 -33.99 -6.90
C ALA A 499 10.85 -33.72 -8.40
N ALA A 500 10.21 -32.67 -8.88
CA ALA A 500 10.06 -32.44 -10.31
C ALA A 500 9.85 -30.96 -10.64
N ASP A 501 10.49 -30.54 -11.72
CA ASP A 501 10.07 -29.35 -12.45
C ASP A 501 8.91 -29.74 -13.38
N VAL A 502 7.77 -29.07 -13.26
CA VAL A 502 6.59 -29.29 -14.13
C VAL A 502 6.90 -28.89 -15.57
N PHE A 503 7.88 -28.01 -15.78
CA PHE A 503 8.18 -27.48 -17.10
C PHE A 503 9.19 -28.29 -17.89
N ASP A 504 9.89 -29.21 -17.24
CA ASP A 504 10.86 -30.12 -17.85
C ASP A 504 10.14 -31.32 -18.49
N ASP A 505 10.26 -31.46 -19.81
CA ASP A 505 9.72 -32.61 -20.56
C ASP A 505 10.40 -33.94 -20.21
N ALA A 506 11.56 -33.91 -19.56
CA ALA A 506 12.25 -35.09 -19.04
C ALA A 506 11.93 -35.36 -17.56
N SER A 507 11.01 -34.59 -16.97
CA SER A 507 10.62 -34.71 -15.57
C SER A 507 10.00 -36.08 -15.25
N PRO A 508 10.26 -36.65 -14.07
CA PRO A 508 9.60 -37.88 -13.63
C PRO A 508 8.06 -37.80 -13.59
N LEU A 509 7.48 -36.59 -13.62
CA LEU A 509 6.03 -36.39 -13.74
C LEU A 509 5.44 -36.95 -15.04
N VAL A 510 6.23 -37.10 -16.11
CA VAL A 510 5.78 -37.70 -17.37
C VAL A 510 5.27 -39.13 -17.16
N GLU A 511 5.81 -39.85 -16.16
CA GLU A 511 5.34 -41.19 -15.81
C GLU A 511 3.89 -41.19 -15.27
N LEU A 512 3.36 -40.05 -14.81
CA LEU A 512 1.98 -39.92 -14.33
C LEU A 512 0.98 -39.50 -15.41
N ALA A 513 1.45 -39.16 -16.61
CA ALA A 513 0.60 -38.68 -17.70
C ALA A 513 -0.54 -39.66 -18.01
N GLY A 514 -1.77 -39.16 -18.02
CA GLY A 514 -2.99 -39.95 -18.26
C GLY A 514 -3.37 -40.93 -17.13
N GLN A 515 -2.71 -40.88 -15.97
CA GLN A 515 -3.00 -41.78 -14.84
C GLN A 515 -3.74 -41.10 -13.68
N MET A 516 -3.78 -39.77 -13.62
CA MET A 516 -4.38 -39.01 -12.51
C MET A 516 -5.84 -38.66 -12.81
N ASP A 517 -6.72 -38.86 -11.85
CA ASP A 517 -8.15 -38.52 -11.96
C ASP A 517 -8.48 -37.15 -11.35
N ILE A 518 -7.65 -36.72 -10.39
CA ILE A 518 -7.79 -35.45 -9.66
C ILE A 518 -6.41 -34.80 -9.59
N ILE A 519 -6.32 -33.53 -9.99
CA ILE A 519 -5.11 -32.72 -9.84
C ILE A 519 -5.47 -31.50 -9.00
N TYR A 520 -4.78 -31.34 -7.87
CA TYR A 520 -4.93 -30.20 -6.98
C TYR A 520 -3.76 -29.24 -7.15
N THR A 521 -4.08 -27.95 -7.26
CA THR A 521 -3.12 -26.86 -7.58
C THR A 521 -3.34 -25.64 -6.69
N GLY A 522 -3.71 -25.86 -5.42
CA GLY A 522 -4.19 -24.81 -4.50
C GLY A 522 -3.24 -23.63 -4.30
N ALA A 523 -1.93 -23.91 -4.27
CA ALA A 523 -0.87 -22.91 -4.15
C ALA A 523 0.20 -23.11 -5.24
N PHE A 524 -0.23 -23.29 -6.49
CA PHE A 524 0.67 -23.64 -7.60
C PHE A 524 0.71 -22.59 -8.70
N PHE A 525 -0.41 -22.33 -9.38
CA PHE A 525 -0.44 -21.43 -10.55
C PHE A 525 0.02 -20.00 -10.23
N HIS A 526 -0.14 -19.54 -8.99
CA HIS A 526 0.32 -18.23 -8.57
C HIS A 526 1.85 -18.04 -8.59
N LEU A 527 2.61 -19.13 -8.74
CA LEU A 527 4.07 -19.12 -8.87
C LEU A 527 4.54 -18.74 -10.28
N PHE A 528 3.63 -18.70 -11.25
CA PHE A 528 3.92 -18.65 -12.67
C PHE A 528 3.21 -17.46 -13.33
N ASN A 529 3.79 -16.92 -14.40
CA ASN A 529 3.09 -15.95 -15.25
C ASN A 529 1.95 -16.61 -16.06
N LEU A 530 1.12 -15.85 -16.78
CA LEU A 530 -0.02 -16.44 -17.49
C LEU A 530 0.38 -17.50 -18.54
N GLU A 531 1.48 -17.29 -19.28
CA GLU A 531 1.97 -18.24 -20.28
C GLU A 531 2.43 -19.55 -19.62
N GLU A 532 3.15 -19.46 -18.52
CA GLU A 532 3.59 -20.61 -17.73
C GLU A 532 2.41 -21.30 -17.04
N GLN A 533 1.39 -20.57 -16.60
CA GLN A 533 0.14 -21.15 -16.09
C GLN A 533 -0.59 -21.91 -17.20
N GLU A 534 -0.74 -21.34 -18.38
CA GLU A 534 -1.34 -22.01 -19.54
C GLU A 534 -0.51 -23.26 -19.90
N LYS A 535 0.81 -23.14 -19.97
CA LYS A 535 1.71 -24.26 -20.26
C LYS A 535 1.59 -25.37 -19.22
N ALA A 536 1.57 -25.03 -17.94
CA ALA A 536 1.38 -25.99 -16.85
C ALA A 536 -0.01 -26.62 -16.86
N ALA A 537 -1.05 -25.88 -17.27
CA ALA A 537 -2.42 -26.39 -17.40
C ALA A 537 -2.62 -27.26 -18.65
N THR A 538 -1.85 -27.04 -19.71
CA THR A 538 -1.91 -27.84 -20.95
C THR A 538 -1.09 -29.13 -20.90
N ARG A 539 -0.19 -29.27 -19.92
CA ARG A 539 0.54 -30.51 -19.66
C ARG A 539 -0.31 -31.49 -18.86
#